data_AF-A0A930XZZ6-F1
#
_entry.id   AF-A0A930XZZ6-F1
#
_cell.length_a   1.000
_cell.length_b   1.000
_cell.length_c   1.000
_cell.angle_alpha   90.00
_cell.angle_beta   90.00
_cell.angle_gamma   90.00
#
_symmetry.space_group_name_H-M   'P 1'
#
loop_
_entity.id
_entity.type
_entity.pdbx_description
1 polymer ?
#
loop_
_entity_poly.entity_id
_entity_poly.type
_entity_poly.pdbx_seq_one_letter_code
_entity_poly.pdbx_strand_id
1 'polypeptide(L)'
;MSESIIKKKSFLFAIRIVKLYQYIVLEKKEYVLSKQLLRSGTSIGANVREAINGQSKADFIHKLSISQKKCDETLYWLELLKETFYINEVEFLSIHSDATELLKILKSIIISTKQNNS
;
A
#
# COMPACT_ATOMS: atom_id res chain seq x y z
N MET A 1 -11.37 -5.39 15.71
CA MET A 1 -11.69 -6.19 14.50
C MET A 1 -11.02 -5.63 13.24
N SER A 2 -11.12 -4.31 13.00
CA SER A 2 -10.49 -3.59 11.88
C SER A 2 -8.95 -3.68 11.81
N GLU A 3 -8.25 -3.61 12.95
CA GLU A 3 -6.78 -3.71 13.00
C GLU A 3 -6.23 -5.03 12.45
N SER A 4 -6.91 -6.14 12.75
CA SER A 4 -6.54 -7.48 12.23
C SER A 4 -6.70 -7.55 10.71
N ILE A 5 -7.73 -6.89 10.17
CA ILE A 5 -8.03 -6.87 8.73
C ILE A 5 -6.97 -6.07 7.97
N ILE A 6 -6.64 -4.85 8.42
CA ILE A 6 -5.64 -4.02 7.72
C ILE A 6 -4.24 -4.64 7.79
N LYS A 7 -3.87 -5.27 8.92
CA LYS A 7 -2.60 -6.00 9.05
C LYS A 7 -2.50 -7.14 8.04
N LYS A 8 -3.55 -7.95 7.92
CA LYS A 8 -3.58 -9.08 6.98
C LYS A 8 -3.57 -8.61 5.52
N LYS A 9 -4.45 -7.67 5.15
CA LYS A 9 -4.57 -7.18 3.77
C LYS A 9 -3.29 -6.47 3.31
N SER A 10 -2.70 -5.62 4.14
CA SER A 10 -1.46 -4.92 3.77
C SER A 10 -0.28 -5.87 3.60
N PHE A 11 -0.21 -6.96 4.39
CA PHE A 11 0.81 -7.99 4.22
C PHE A 11 0.61 -8.80 2.93
N LEU A 12 -0.63 -9.21 2.63
CA LEU A 12 -0.94 -9.90 1.37
C LEU A 12 -0.65 -9.02 0.16
N PHE A 13 -0.97 -7.73 0.23
CA PHE A 13 -0.64 -6.77 -0.81
C PHE A 13 0.87 -6.60 -0.98
N ALA A 14 1.65 -6.53 0.10
CA ALA A 14 3.10 -6.48 0.02
C ALA A 14 3.69 -7.70 -0.73
N ILE A 15 3.14 -8.89 -0.52
CA ILE A 15 3.52 -10.10 -1.30
C ILE A 15 3.23 -9.91 -2.79
N ARG A 16 2.06 -9.35 -3.14
CA ARG A 16 1.72 -9.07 -4.55
C ARG A 16 2.69 -8.06 -5.17
N ILE A 17 3.06 -7.01 -4.45
CA ILE A 17 4.03 -6.01 -4.91
C ILE A 17 5.41 -6.63 -5.16
N VAL A 18 5.89 -7.51 -4.26
CA VAL A 18 7.16 -8.23 -4.47
C VAL A 18 7.10 -9.09 -5.73
N LYS A 19 6.00 -9.82 -5.96
CA LYS A 19 5.82 -10.63 -7.18
C LYS A 19 5.75 -9.77 -8.43
N LEU A 20 5.05 -8.63 -8.38
CA LEU A 20 4.98 -7.71 -9.51
C LEU A 20 6.36 -7.12 -9.83
N TYR A 21 7.13 -6.72 -8.81
CA TYR A 21 8.50 -6.27 -8.99
C TYR A 21 9.37 -7.32 -9.70
N GLN A 22 9.31 -8.58 -9.23
CA GLN A 22 10.04 -9.68 -9.86
C GLN A 22 9.66 -9.85 -11.34
N TYR A 23 8.36 -9.83 -11.65
CA TYR A 23 7.87 -9.92 -13.02
C TYR A 23 8.38 -8.78 -13.90
N ILE A 24 8.24 -7.52 -13.47
CA ILE A 24 8.69 -6.36 -14.25
C ILE A 24 10.20 -6.41 -14.51
N VAL A 25 10.99 -6.76 -13.50
CA VAL A 25 12.45 -6.86 -13.62
C VAL A 25 12.88 -7.98 -14.55
N LEU A 26 12.25 -9.16 -14.45
CA LEU A 26 12.63 -10.33 -15.23
C LEU A 26 12.15 -10.24 -16.68
N GLU A 27 10.89 -9.88 -16.89
CA GLU A 27 10.24 -9.94 -18.20
C GLU A 27 10.36 -8.62 -18.97
N LYS A 28 10.27 -7.48 -18.27
CA LYS A 28 10.25 -6.15 -18.92
C LYS A 28 11.58 -5.40 -18.84
N LYS A 29 12.53 -5.90 -18.05
CA LYS A 29 13.86 -5.29 -17.84
C LYS A 29 13.79 -3.83 -17.39
N GLU A 30 12.83 -3.51 -16.52
CA GLU A 30 12.66 -2.19 -15.90
C GLU A 30 13.07 -2.24 -14.42
N TYR A 31 13.90 -1.29 -13.99
CA TYR A 31 14.61 -1.37 -12.71
C TYR A 31 14.42 -0.15 -11.78
N VAL A 32 13.92 0.96 -12.30
CA VAL A 32 13.82 2.24 -11.59
C VAL A 32 12.41 2.40 -11.02
N LEU A 33 11.38 2.35 -11.86
CA LEU A 33 9.99 2.50 -11.46
C LEU A 33 9.54 1.31 -10.60
N SER A 34 9.92 0.10 -11.00
CA SER A 34 9.66 -1.14 -10.28
C SER A 34 10.23 -1.09 -8.86
N LYS A 35 11.41 -0.48 -8.68
CA LYS A 35 12.04 -0.28 -7.37
C LYS A 35 11.32 0.77 -6.53
N GLN A 36 10.81 1.85 -7.13
CA GLN A 36 9.98 2.82 -6.43
C GLN A 36 8.68 2.19 -5.94
N LEU A 37 7.99 1.46 -6.82
CA LEU A 37 6.78 0.68 -6.50
C LEU A 37 7.04 -0.33 -5.37
N LEU A 38 8.14 -1.09 -5.46
CA LEU A 38 8.51 -2.08 -4.44
C LEU A 38 8.62 -1.43 -3.07
N ARG A 39 9.35 -0.30 -3.00
CA ARG A 39 9.57 0.43 -1.76
C ARG A 39 8.28 1.00 -1.21
N SER A 40 7.48 1.68 -2.03
CA SER A 40 6.22 2.30 -1.57
C SER A 40 5.22 1.24 -1.13
N GLY A 41 5.01 0.20 -1.94
CA GLY A 41 3.98 -0.82 -1.70
C GLY A 41 4.25 -1.70 -0.49
N THR A 42 5.51 -2.09 -0.26
CA THR A 42 5.89 -2.87 0.94
C THR A 42 5.90 -2.03 2.22
N SER A 43 6.19 -0.72 2.11
CA SER A 43 6.19 0.20 3.25
C SER A 43 4.82 0.38 3.89
N ILE A 44 3.72 0.14 3.16
CA ILE A 44 2.36 0.22 3.70
C ILE A 44 2.19 -0.78 4.85
N GLY A 45 2.49 -2.07 4.61
CA GLY A 45 2.39 -3.10 5.64
C GLY A 45 3.38 -2.94 6.78
N ALA A 46 4.58 -2.41 6.50
CA ALA A 46 5.57 -2.10 7.51
C ALA A 46 5.07 -1.03 8.49
N ASN A 47 4.56 0.10 7.98
CA ASN A 47 4.03 1.18 8.82
C ASN A 47 2.74 0.78 9.54
N VAL A 48 1.88 -0.06 8.94
CA VAL A 48 0.72 -0.64 9.64
C VAL A 48 1.18 -1.49 10.84
N ARG A 49 2.24 -2.29 10.67
CA ARG A 49 2.79 -3.09 11.77
C ARG A 49 3.37 -2.21 12.88
N GLU A 50 4.06 -1.13 12.53
CA GLU A 50 4.54 -0.14 13.50
C GLU A 50 3.38 0.53 14.23
N ALA A 51 2.34 0.95 13.51
CA ALA A 51 1.16 1.60 14.11
C ALA A 51 0.54 0.72 15.20
N ILE A 52 0.34 -0.58 14.92
CA ILE A 52 -0.27 -1.53 15.87
C ILE A 52 0.57 -1.69 17.15
N ASN A 53 1.88 -1.52 17.07
CA ASN A 53 2.78 -1.55 18.22
C ASN A 53 3.04 -0.15 18.81
N GLY A 54 2.32 0.87 18.35
CA GLY A 54 2.50 2.26 18.75
C GLY A 54 2.15 2.49 20.21
N GLN A 55 2.78 3.49 20.82
CA GLN A 55 2.66 3.75 22.26
C GLN A 55 1.46 4.61 22.64
N SER A 56 0.82 5.25 21.64
CA SER A 56 -0.34 6.10 21.85
C SER A 56 -1.25 6.12 20.63
N LYS A 57 -2.50 6.56 20.82
CA LYS A 57 -3.44 6.77 19.69
C LYS A 57 -2.91 7.80 18.68
N ALA A 58 -2.19 8.83 19.13
CA ALA A 58 -1.59 9.83 18.25
C ALA A 58 -0.49 9.22 17.36
N ASP A 59 0.36 8.37 17.95
CA ASP A 59 1.39 7.62 17.22
C ASP A 59 0.76 6.63 16.22
N PHE A 60 -0.27 5.89 16.64
CA PHE A 60 -1.06 5.02 15.76
C PHE A 60 -1.60 5.77 14.53
N ILE A 61 -2.25 6.92 14.74
CA ILE A 61 -2.77 7.78 13.65
C ILE A 61 -1.64 8.27 12.75
N HIS A 62 -0.51 8.70 13.32
CA HIS A 62 0.63 9.20 12.57
C HIS A 62 1.21 8.13 11.64
N LYS A 63 1.45 6.92 12.16
CA LYS A 63 1.98 5.78 11.40
C LYS A 63 1.00 5.28 10.33
N LEU A 64 -0.29 5.25 10.61
CA LEU A 64 -1.30 4.93 9.58
C LEU A 64 -1.39 6.03 8.51
N SER A 65 -1.19 7.30 8.87
CA SER A 65 -1.15 8.39 7.89
C SER A 65 0.07 8.28 6.95
N ILE A 66 1.21 7.78 7.44
CA ILE A 66 2.35 7.43 6.59
C ILE A 66 1.98 6.28 5.64
N SER A 67 1.33 5.24 6.16
CA SER A 67 0.83 4.11 5.35
C SER A 67 -0.12 4.59 4.25
N GLN A 68 -1.01 5.53 4.56
CA GLN A 68 -1.93 6.14 3.59
C GLN A 68 -1.16 6.85 2.46
N LYS A 69 -0.18 7.70 2.79
CA LYS A 69 0.67 8.38 1.80
C LYS A 69 1.42 7.39 0.91
N LYS A 70 1.93 6.30 1.49
CA LYS A 70 2.62 5.23 0.74
C LYS A 70 1.67 4.46 -0.16
N CYS A 71 0.41 4.32 0.22
CA CYS A 71 -0.62 3.73 -0.62
C CYS A 71 -0.92 4.61 -1.84
N ASP A 72 -1.10 5.93 -1.65
CA ASP A 72 -1.29 6.88 -2.75
C ASP A 72 -0.08 6.91 -3.69
N GLU A 73 1.15 6.92 -3.16
CA GLU A 73 2.38 6.81 -3.96
C GLU A 73 2.43 5.51 -4.78
N THR A 74 1.97 4.39 -4.21
CA THR A 74 1.92 3.10 -4.90
C THR A 74 0.91 3.10 -6.04
N LEU A 75 -0.25 3.73 -5.86
CA LEU A 75 -1.26 3.89 -6.91
C LEU A 75 -0.68 4.66 -8.10
N TYR A 76 0.00 5.77 -7.84
CA TYR A 76 0.68 6.56 -8.89
C TYR A 76 1.67 5.72 -9.70
N TRP A 77 2.50 4.90 -9.04
CA TRP A 77 3.44 4.03 -9.76
C TRP A 77 2.74 2.96 -10.59
N LEU A 78 1.61 2.40 -10.11
CA LEU A 78 0.81 1.45 -10.89
C LEU A 78 0.20 2.10 -12.14
N GLU A 79 -0.32 3.32 -12.01
CA GLU A 79 -0.85 4.12 -13.12
C GLU A 79 0.26 4.39 -14.14
N LEU A 80 1.44 4.83 -13.70
CA LEU A 80 2.56 5.12 -14.59
C LEU A 80 3.04 3.85 -15.33
N LEU A 81 3.14 2.71 -14.64
CA LEU A 81 3.52 1.43 -15.25
C LEU A 81 2.50 0.95 -16.28
N LYS A 82 1.21 1.23 -16.07
CA LYS A 82 0.15 0.94 -17.06
C LYS A 82 0.29 1.84 -18.28
N GLU A 83 0.34 3.16 -18.08
CA GLU A 83 0.39 4.15 -19.18
C GLU A 83 1.68 4.05 -20.01
N THR A 84 2.73 3.44 -19.45
CA THR A 84 3.99 3.14 -20.15
C THR A 84 4.11 1.69 -20.61
N PHE A 85 3.01 0.92 -20.57
CA PHE A 85 2.90 -0.45 -21.09
C PHE A 85 3.80 -1.51 -20.43
N TYR A 86 4.29 -1.26 -19.22
CA TYR A 86 5.01 -2.26 -18.43
C TYR A 86 4.08 -3.34 -17.87
N ILE A 87 2.82 -2.98 -17.61
CA ILE A 87 1.75 -3.89 -17.22
C ILE A 87 0.52 -3.65 -18.09
N ASN A 88 -0.27 -4.69 -18.32
CA ASN A 88 -1.52 -4.58 -19.06
C ASN A 88 -2.70 -4.15 -18.16
N GLU A 89 -3.85 -3.85 -18.77
CA GLU A 89 -5.06 -3.40 -18.06
C GLU A 89 -5.52 -4.40 -17.00
N VAL A 90 -5.45 -5.70 -17.29
CA VAL A 90 -5.93 -6.76 -16.38
C VAL A 90 -5.01 -6.87 -15.15
N GLU A 91 -3.69 -6.86 -15.37
CA GLU A 91 -2.67 -6.83 -14.32
C GLU A 91 -2.81 -5.58 -13.44
N PHE A 92 -2.98 -4.42 -14.09
CA PHE A 92 -3.21 -3.14 -13.43
C PHE A 92 -4.45 -3.17 -12.56
N LEU A 93 -5.63 -3.46 -13.13
CA LEU A 93 -6.91 -3.45 -12.39
C LEU A 93 -6.87 -4.41 -11.19
N SER A 94 -6.23 -5.57 -11.35
CA SER A 94 -6.10 -6.55 -10.29
C SER A 94 -5.31 -6.03 -9.08
N ILE A 95 -4.20 -5.31 -9.28
CA ILE A 95 -3.36 -4.82 -8.17
C ILE A 95 -3.87 -3.46 -7.67
N HIS A 96 -4.33 -2.60 -8.58
CA HIS A 96 -4.87 -1.28 -8.27
C HIS A 96 -6.13 -1.34 -7.40
N SER A 97 -7.01 -2.34 -7.63
CA SER A 97 -8.20 -2.55 -6.80
C SER A 97 -7.84 -2.89 -5.35
N ASP A 98 -6.87 -3.77 -5.11
CA ASP A 98 -6.37 -4.08 -3.76
C ASP A 98 -5.79 -2.84 -3.07
N ALA A 99 -4.99 -2.05 -3.80
CA ALA A 99 -4.40 -0.81 -3.28
C ALA A 99 -5.49 0.22 -2.93
N THR A 100 -6.51 0.36 -3.79
CA THR A 100 -7.65 1.25 -3.56
C THR A 100 -8.48 0.81 -2.34
N GLU A 101 -8.69 -0.49 -2.18
CA GLU A 101 -9.36 -1.05 -1.00
C GLU A 101 -8.58 -0.74 0.27
N LEU A 102 -7.26 -0.97 0.26
CA LEU A 102 -6.37 -0.63 1.38
C LEU A 102 -6.43 0.85 1.74
N LEU A 103 -6.41 1.74 0.74
CA LEU A 103 -6.51 3.17 0.96
C LEU A 103 -7.82 3.56 1.65
N LYS A 104 -8.95 2.98 1.23
CA LYS A 104 -10.26 3.22 1.85
C LYS A 104 -10.29 2.74 3.31
N ILE A 105 -9.73 1.56 3.59
CA ILE A 105 -9.63 1.02 4.96
C ILE A 105 -8.77 1.93 5.83
N LEU A 106 -7.59 2.34 5.35
CA LEU A 106 -6.67 3.23 6.07
C LEU A 106 -7.35 4.56 6.42
N LYS A 107 -7.99 5.21 5.43
CA LYS A 107 -8.73 6.48 5.64
C LYS A 107 -9.84 6.32 6.68
N SER A 108 -10.63 5.25 6.58
CA SER A 108 -11.72 4.97 7.53
C SER A 108 -11.21 4.78 8.97
N ILE A 109 -10.13 4.01 9.16
CA ILE A 109 -9.52 3.81 10.48
C ILE A 109 -8.99 5.14 11.04
N ILE A 110 -8.29 5.94 10.24
CA ILE A 110 -7.76 7.23 10.67
C ILE A 110 -8.87 8.19 11.11
N ILE A 111 -9.94 8.31 10.31
CA ILE A 111 -11.06 9.22 10.60
C ILE A 111 -11.80 8.79 11.87
N SER A 112 -12.16 7.50 11.97
CA SER A 112 -12.86 6.97 13.16
C SER A 112 -12.03 7.09 14.43
N THR A 113 -10.72 6.85 14.37
CA THR A 113 -9.82 7.00 15.53
C THR A 113 -9.70 8.45 15.98
N LYS A 114 -9.71 9.41 15.04
CA LYS A 114 -9.70 10.85 15.37
C LYS A 114 -11.00 11.29 16.04
N GLN A 115 -12.16 10.85 15.53
CA GLN A 115 -13.48 11.20 16.09
C GLN A 115 -13.64 10.66 17.52
N ASN A 116 -13.16 9.46 17.80
CA ASN A 116 -13.17 8.85 19.14
C ASN A 116 -12.12 9.42 20.12
N ASN A 117 -11.39 10.46 19.71
CA ASN A 117 -10.44 11.21 20.53
C ASN A 117 -10.96 12.63 20.85
N SER A 118 -12.18 12.94 20.42
CA SER A 118 -12.91 14.19 20.74
C SER A 118 -13.88 13.96 21.89
#